data_AF-A0A395RWQ6-F1
#
_entry.id   AF-A0A395RWQ6-F1
#
_cell.length_a   1.000
_cell.length_b   1.000
_cell.length_c   1.000
_cell.angle_alpha   90.00
_cell.angle_beta   90.00
_cell.angle_gamma   90.00
#
_symmetry.space_group_name_H-M   'P 1'
#
loop_
_entity.id
_entity.type
_entity.pdbx_description
1 polymer ?
#
loop_
_entity_poly.entity_id
_entity_poly.type
_entity_poly.pdbx_seq_one_letter_code
_entity_poly.pdbx_strand_id
1 'polypeptide(L)'
;MYFSQIFVIAAAVFAQGSLAVRVKTYSGRDCTGVETDVPVDGGQACSAGMKPFQSYRENGWGKDNGQRIAFYAESSCNANSFIYDTYSYNGDYFHSKVCYNIDGHSPVKTARGMKLY
;
A
#
# COMPACT_ATOMS: atom_id res chain seq x y z
N MET A 1 -54.13 -18.62 -10.73
CA MET A 1 -53.28 -18.31 -11.90
C MET A 1 -53.61 -16.88 -12.28
N TYR A 2 -52.78 -15.83 -12.16
CA TYR A 2 -51.33 -15.68 -12.16
C TYR A 2 -50.94 -14.54 -11.20
N PHE A 3 -49.96 -14.76 -10.32
CA PHE A 3 -49.23 -13.71 -9.63
C PHE A 3 -48.03 -13.34 -10.51
N SER A 4 -48.04 -12.16 -11.13
CA SER A 4 -46.87 -11.68 -11.87
C SER A 4 -45.93 -10.99 -10.90
N GLN A 5 -44.84 -11.68 -10.59
CA GLN A 5 -43.75 -11.24 -9.75
C GLN A 5 -43.04 -10.04 -10.39
N ILE A 6 -42.96 -8.94 -9.63
CA ILE A 6 -42.14 -7.79 -9.98
C ILE A 6 -40.68 -8.21 -9.82
N PHE A 7 -39.96 -8.33 -10.94
CA PHE A 7 -38.51 -8.50 -10.93
C PHE A 7 -37.87 -7.19 -10.43
N VAL A 8 -37.55 -7.16 -9.13
CA VAL A 8 -36.64 -6.15 -8.59
C VAL A 8 -35.25 -6.50 -9.11
N ILE A 9 -34.84 -5.82 -10.17
CA ILE A 9 -33.46 -5.84 -10.64
C ILE A 9 -32.65 -5.12 -9.57
N ALA A 10 -32.08 -5.88 -8.63
CA ALA A 10 -31.09 -5.36 -7.70
C ALA A 10 -29.90 -4.87 -8.53
N ALA A 11 -29.77 -3.55 -8.67
CA ALA A 11 -28.54 -2.93 -9.11
C ALA A 11 -27.48 -3.29 -8.07
N ALA A 12 -26.72 -4.36 -8.34
CA ALA A 12 -25.44 -4.56 -7.70
C ALA A 12 -24.59 -3.36 -8.12
N VAL A 13 -24.57 -2.35 -7.25
CA VAL A 13 -23.57 -1.28 -7.30
C VAL A 13 -22.25 -2.01 -7.09
N PHE A 14 -21.61 -2.40 -8.21
CA PHE A 14 -20.19 -2.68 -8.23
C PHE A 14 -19.51 -1.34 -7.94
N ALA A 15 -19.50 -0.95 -6.66
CA ALA A 15 -18.39 -0.21 -6.15
C ALA A 15 -17.21 -1.14 -6.41
N GLN A 16 -16.55 -0.95 -7.55
CA GLN A 16 -15.19 -1.40 -7.77
C GLN A 16 -14.34 -0.62 -6.76
N GLY A 17 -14.52 -0.93 -5.47
CA GLY A 17 -13.53 -0.64 -4.47
C GLY A 17 -12.32 -1.42 -4.96
N SER A 18 -11.36 -0.71 -5.54
CA SER A 18 -10.00 -1.20 -5.53
C SER A 18 -9.79 -1.70 -4.11
N LEU A 19 -9.49 -2.98 -3.95
CA LEU A 19 -8.90 -3.44 -2.69
C LEU A 19 -7.66 -2.57 -2.55
N ALA A 20 -7.76 -1.57 -1.67
CA ALA A 20 -6.76 -0.56 -1.50
C ALA A 20 -5.53 -1.31 -0.98
N VAL A 21 -4.43 -1.21 -1.72
CA VAL A 21 -3.15 -1.72 -1.25
C VAL A 21 -2.88 -1.16 0.15
N ARG A 22 -2.60 -2.05 1.10
CA ARG A 22 -2.22 -1.69 2.47
C ARG A 22 -0.81 -2.19 2.77
N VAL A 23 -0.01 -1.30 3.32
CA VAL A 23 1.37 -1.59 3.73
C VAL A 23 1.50 -1.34 5.22
N LYS A 24 2.00 -2.34 5.94
CA LYS A 24 2.43 -2.17 7.32
C LYS A 24 3.84 -1.59 7.31
N THR A 25 3.99 -0.42 7.93
CA THR A 25 5.26 0.29 8.09
C THR A 25 5.74 0.18 9.53
N TYR A 26 7.05 0.22 9.73
CA TYR A 26 7.69 0.05 11.02
C TYR A 26 8.75 1.12 11.28
N SER A 27 8.77 1.66 12.49
CA SER A 27 9.76 2.66 12.88
C SER A 27 11.19 2.11 12.93
N GLY A 28 11.36 0.80 13.15
CA GLY A 28 12.65 0.11 13.19
C GLY A 28 12.90 -0.77 11.96
N ARG A 29 14.13 -1.26 11.85
CA ARG A 29 14.53 -2.26 10.85
C ARG A 29 13.82 -3.60 11.10
N ASP A 30 13.80 -4.45 10.08
CA ASP A 30 13.39 -5.85 10.17
C ASP A 30 11.99 -6.04 10.78
N CYS A 31 11.10 -5.07 10.48
CA CYS A 31 9.73 -5.00 10.93
C CYS A 31 9.58 -4.95 12.46
N THR A 32 10.50 -4.22 13.12
CA THR A 32 10.49 -3.99 14.57
C THR A 32 10.03 -2.56 14.94
N GLY A 33 9.62 -2.38 16.19
CA GLY A 33 9.17 -1.08 16.70
C GLY A 33 7.69 -0.82 16.43
N VAL A 34 7.32 0.46 16.28
CA VAL A 34 5.91 0.87 16.12
C VAL A 34 5.43 0.49 14.73
N GLU A 35 4.43 -0.38 14.67
CA GLU A 35 3.71 -0.75 13.45
C GLU A 35 2.66 0.31 13.11
N THR A 36 2.51 0.64 11.83
CA THR A 36 1.41 1.46 11.31
C THR A 36 0.92 0.89 9.99
N ASP A 37 -0.36 0.59 9.92
CA ASP A 37 -1.01 0.07 8.71
C ASP A 37 -1.53 1.23 7.84
N VAL A 38 -0.98 1.36 6.64
CA VAL A 38 -1.16 2.52 5.77
C VAL A 38 -1.87 2.09 4.48
N PRO A 39 -3.06 2.64 4.17
CA PRO A 39 -3.63 2.53 2.83
C PRO A 39 -2.82 3.39 1.86
N VAL A 40 -2.24 2.77 0.84
CA VAL A 40 -1.44 3.46 -0.18
C VAL A 40 -2.33 4.07 -1.26
N ASP A 41 -3.53 3.51 -1.48
CA ASP A 41 -4.54 3.99 -2.44
C ASP A 41 -5.35 5.19 -1.90
N GLY A 42 -4.67 6.14 -1.27
CA GLY A 42 -5.29 7.32 -0.68
C GLY A 42 -4.23 8.36 -0.32
N GLY A 43 -4.59 9.65 -0.40
CA GLY A 43 -3.65 10.76 -0.15
C GLY A 43 -2.95 10.75 1.21
N GLN A 44 -3.37 9.88 2.14
CA GLN A 44 -2.74 9.69 3.45
C GLN A 44 -1.28 9.22 3.37
N ALA A 45 -0.95 8.36 2.41
CA ALA A 45 0.42 7.85 2.22
C ALA A 45 1.39 8.91 1.67
N CYS A 46 0.87 10.04 1.20
CA CYS A 46 1.60 11.24 0.77
C CYS A 46 1.10 12.49 1.51
N SER A 47 0.88 12.37 2.81
CA SER A 47 0.42 13.48 3.66
C SER A 47 1.40 13.80 4.78
N ALA A 48 1.38 15.05 5.26
CA ALA A 48 2.24 15.51 6.36
C ALA A 48 2.13 14.68 7.65
N GLY A 49 1.01 13.97 7.85
CA GLY A 49 0.80 13.06 8.98
C GLY A 49 1.59 11.76 8.90
N MET A 50 2.24 11.47 7.76
CA MET A 50 3.00 10.24 7.61
C MET A 50 4.30 10.28 8.43
N LYS A 51 4.44 9.28 9.29
CA LYS A 51 5.62 9.11 10.15
C LYS A 51 6.75 8.44 9.36
N PRO A 52 8.01 8.75 9.68
CA PRO A 52 9.12 8.05 9.08
C PRO A 52 9.12 6.57 9.48
N PHE A 53 9.48 5.70 8.55
CA PHE A 53 9.59 4.27 8.74
C PHE A 53 10.87 3.73 8.10
N GLN A 54 11.43 2.68 8.70
CA GLN A 54 12.69 2.05 8.27
C GLN A 54 12.45 0.72 7.57
N SER A 55 11.34 0.06 7.86
CA SER A 55 10.97 -1.20 7.20
C SER A 55 9.46 -1.32 6.99
N TYR A 56 9.06 -2.26 6.15
CA TYR A 56 7.67 -2.44 5.75
C TYR A 56 7.39 -3.87 5.27
N ARG A 57 6.10 -4.24 5.28
CA ARG A 57 5.55 -5.47 4.70
C ARG A 57 4.16 -5.25 4.13
N GLU A 58 3.72 -6.13 3.24
CA GLU A 58 2.33 -6.16 2.80
C GLU A 58 1.40 -6.51 3.96
N ASN A 59 0.18 -6.00 3.93
CA ASN A 59 -0.86 -6.41 4.87
C ASN A 59 -1.84 -7.45 4.28
N GLY A 60 -1.49 -8.16 3.20
CA GLY A 60 -2.36 -9.14 2.55
C GLY A 60 -3.46 -8.57 1.64
N TRP A 61 -3.39 -7.30 1.24
CA TRP A 61 -4.47 -6.59 0.52
C TRP A 61 -4.08 -6.05 -0.88
N GLY A 62 -2.96 -6.48 -1.46
CA GLY A 62 -2.57 -6.11 -2.82
C GLY A 62 -3.40 -6.83 -3.88
N LYS A 63 -3.66 -6.16 -5.00
CA LYS A 63 -4.31 -6.79 -6.16
C LYS A 63 -3.39 -7.83 -6.78
N ASP A 64 -3.97 -8.92 -7.29
CA ASP A 64 -3.30 -9.97 -8.09
C ASP A 64 -2.61 -9.46 -9.37
N ASN A 65 -2.81 -8.18 -9.72
CA ASN A 65 -2.34 -7.56 -10.95
C ASN A 65 -0.97 -6.87 -10.83
N GLY A 66 -0.25 -6.97 -9.71
CA GLY A 66 1.09 -6.40 -9.65
C GLY A 66 1.12 -4.86 -9.60
N GLN A 67 0.49 -4.22 -8.61
CA GLN A 67 0.51 -2.76 -8.51
C GLN A 67 1.88 -2.26 -8.04
N ARG A 68 2.39 -1.20 -8.67
CA ARG A 68 3.72 -0.67 -8.33
C ARG A 68 3.58 0.38 -7.23
N ILE A 69 4.26 0.18 -6.10
CA ILE A 69 4.40 1.17 -5.03
C ILE A 69 5.74 1.87 -5.17
N ALA A 70 5.73 3.19 -5.18
CA ALA A 70 6.91 4.01 -4.98
C ALA A 70 7.04 4.51 -3.54
N PHE A 71 8.28 4.58 -3.06
CA PHE A 71 8.66 5.07 -1.75
C PHE A 71 9.41 6.39 -1.87
N TYR A 72 9.16 7.27 -0.91
CA TYR A 72 9.68 8.64 -0.91
C TYR A 72 10.28 9.00 0.45
N ALA A 73 11.35 9.80 0.44
CA ALA A 73 12.01 10.31 1.64
C ALA A 73 11.17 11.40 2.32
N GLU A 74 10.32 12.10 1.55
CA GLU A 74 9.42 13.12 2.06
C GLU A 74 7.97 12.66 2.03
N SER A 75 7.19 13.18 2.97
CA SER A 75 5.76 12.90 3.07
C SER A 75 4.93 13.55 1.98
N SER A 76 5.50 14.45 1.17
CA SER A 76 4.84 15.08 0.02
C SER A 76 4.83 14.17 -1.22
N CYS A 77 5.56 13.04 -1.20
CA CYS A 77 5.81 12.19 -2.37
C CYS A 77 6.31 12.96 -3.59
N ASN A 78 7.15 13.97 -3.37
CA ASN A 78 7.80 14.70 -4.45
C ASN A 78 8.74 13.78 -5.23
N ALA A 79 8.75 13.87 -6.55
CA ALA A 79 9.65 13.12 -7.42
C ALA A 79 11.14 13.28 -7.02
N ASN A 80 11.55 14.46 -6.53
CA ASN A 80 12.92 14.69 -6.05
C ASN A 80 13.26 13.91 -4.77
N SER A 81 12.24 13.42 -4.05
CA SER A 81 12.39 12.61 -2.84
C SER A 81 12.20 11.11 -3.12
N PHE A 82 12.07 10.71 -4.39
CA PHE A 82 11.92 9.31 -4.76
C PHE A 82 13.12 8.49 -4.26
N ILE A 83 12.82 7.34 -3.67
CA ILE A 83 13.82 6.41 -3.15
C ILE A 83 13.96 5.23 -4.10
N TYR A 84 12.88 4.46 -4.27
CA TYR A 84 12.75 3.34 -5.21
C TYR A 84 11.27 2.98 -5.32
N ASP A 85 10.95 2.05 -6.22
CA ASP A 85 9.64 1.44 -6.31
C ASP A 85 9.73 -0.09 -6.40
N THR A 86 8.61 -0.75 -6.15
CA THR A 86 8.48 -2.20 -6.13
C THR A 86 7.05 -2.63 -6.44
N TYR A 87 6.82 -3.92 -6.66
CA TYR A 87 5.52 -4.45 -7.07
C TYR A 87 4.79 -5.16 -5.91
N SER A 88 3.47 -5.01 -5.80
CA SER A 88 2.61 -5.84 -4.94
C SER A 88 2.43 -7.22 -5.53
N TYR A 89 2.42 -8.28 -4.74
CA TYR A 89 2.10 -9.60 -5.27
C TYR A 89 1.30 -10.44 -4.27
N ASN A 90 -0.02 -10.24 -4.28
CA ASN A 90 -1.01 -11.04 -3.53
C ASN A 90 -0.64 -11.31 -2.05
N GLY A 91 -0.31 -10.26 -1.28
CA GLY A 91 0.10 -10.42 0.12
C GLY A 91 1.60 -10.65 0.33
N ASP A 92 2.33 -10.97 -0.74
CA ASP A 92 3.79 -11.01 -0.78
C ASP A 92 4.25 -9.85 -1.68
N TYR A 93 4.50 -8.65 -1.14
CA TYR A 93 5.14 -7.57 -1.91
C TYR A 93 6.47 -8.03 -2.54
N PHE A 94 7.00 -9.17 -2.13
CA PHE A 94 8.26 -9.68 -2.60
C PHE A 94 8.30 -11.21 -2.57
N HIS A 95 8.57 -11.80 -3.72
CA HIS A 95 8.71 -13.24 -3.89
C HIS A 95 9.85 -13.89 -3.07
N SER A 96 10.56 -13.14 -2.21
CA SER A 96 11.81 -13.59 -1.56
C SER A 96 11.87 -13.42 -0.04
N LYS A 97 11.12 -12.50 0.59
CA LYS A 97 11.13 -12.24 2.05
C LYS A 97 9.79 -11.66 2.51
N VAL A 98 9.53 -11.73 3.80
CA VAL A 98 8.30 -11.21 4.44
C VAL A 98 8.42 -9.75 4.89
N CYS A 99 9.65 -9.22 5.01
CA CYS A 99 9.93 -7.88 5.52
C CYS A 99 11.12 -7.23 4.80
N TYR A 100 11.03 -5.92 4.56
CA TYR A 100 12.01 -5.15 3.80
C TYR A 100 12.44 -3.90 4.53
N ASN A 101 13.75 -3.66 4.54
CA ASN A 101 14.32 -2.41 5.00
C ASN A 101 14.43 -1.43 3.82
N ILE A 102 14.15 -0.15 4.07
CA ILE A 102 14.33 0.92 3.07
C ILE A 102 15.79 0.96 2.59
N ASP A 103 16.74 0.76 3.50
CA ASP A 103 18.16 0.74 3.16
C ASP A 103 18.66 -0.57 2.54
N GLY A 104 17.77 -1.56 2.34
CA GLY A 104 18.06 -2.73 1.51
C GLY A 104 18.01 -2.42 0.01
N HIS A 105 17.38 -1.30 -0.38
CA HIS A 105 17.13 -0.92 -1.77
C HIS A 105 17.69 0.47 -2.13
N SER A 106 18.17 1.23 -1.14
CA SER A 106 18.64 2.60 -1.30
C SER A 106 19.66 2.97 -0.21
N PRO A 107 20.56 3.95 -0.42
CA PRO A 107 21.37 4.49 0.67
C PRO A 107 20.56 5.24 1.75
N VAL A 108 19.29 5.54 1.48
CA VAL A 108 18.39 6.19 2.43
C VAL A 108 17.94 5.19 3.50
N LYS A 109 17.96 5.61 4.77
CA LYS A 109 17.63 4.73 5.91
C LYS A 109 16.15 4.73 6.29
N THR A 110 15.40 5.73 5.86
CA THR A 110 14.00 5.93 6.23
C THR A 110 13.19 6.49 5.07
N ALA A 111 11.99 5.97 4.88
CA ALA A 111 10.99 6.57 4.00
C ALA A 111 9.95 7.32 4.84
N ARG A 112 9.24 8.26 4.21
CA ARG A 112 8.16 9.03 4.83
C ARG A 112 6.97 9.23 3.89
N GLY A 113 6.96 8.60 2.72
CA GLY A 113 5.83 8.63 1.80
C GLY A 113 5.78 7.39 0.92
N MET A 114 4.58 7.05 0.45
CA MET A 114 4.32 5.95 -0.47
C MET A 114 3.21 6.31 -1.46
N LYS A 115 3.31 5.85 -2.72
CA LYS A 115 2.30 6.11 -3.74
C LYS A 115 2.12 4.89 -4.67
N LEU A 116 0.89 4.61 -5.08
CA LEU A 116 0.62 3.67 -6.18
C LEU A 116 0.87 4.32 -7.55
N TYR A 117 1.44 3.54 -8.46
CA TYR A 117 1.51 3.80 -9.89
C TYR A 117 0.58 2.88 -10.67
#